data_AF-A0A3M2ZE29-F1
#
_entry.id   AF-A0A3M2ZE29-F1
#
_cell.length_a   1.000
_cell.length_b   1.000
_cell.length_c   1.000
_cell.angle_alpha   90.00
_cell.angle_beta   90.00
_cell.angle_gamma   90.00
#
_symmetry.space_group_name_H-M   'P 1'
#
loop_
_entity.id
_entity.type
_entity.pdbx_description
1 polymer ?
#
loop_
_entity_poly.entity_id
_entity_poly.type
_entity_poly.pdbx_seq_one_letter_code
_entity_poly.pdbx_strand_id
1 'polypeptide(L)'
;MPENKVILNLPATVEVATPNIYADQIEWFGRHITRRDSVLISLHTHNDRGTGVAATELGLMAGADRVEGCLFGNGERTGNVDLVTVALNLYTQGINPELDFSDIDGVRKVVEECNQIPVHPRHPYVGE
;
A
#
# COMPACT_ATOMS: atom_id res chain seq x y z
N MET A 1 -0.91 20.54 16.71
CA MET A 1 -1.19 19.13 16.39
C MET A 1 -0.69 18.29 17.56
N PRO A 2 -1.43 17.30 18.06
CA PRO A 2 -0.97 16.44 19.15
C PRO A 2 0.32 15.73 18.75
N GLU A 3 1.26 15.58 19.70
CA GLU A 3 2.53 14.88 19.45
C GLU A 3 2.32 13.37 19.25
N ASN A 4 1.39 12.77 20.01
CA ASN A 4 1.07 11.35 19.94
C ASN A 4 -0.29 11.14 19.27
N LYS A 5 -0.28 10.80 17.98
CA LYS A 5 -1.49 10.48 17.21
C LYS A 5 -1.81 8.98 17.29
N VAL A 6 -3.09 8.64 17.32
CA VAL A 6 -3.54 7.25 17.24
C VAL A 6 -3.55 6.80 15.78
N ILE A 7 -3.13 5.56 15.52
CA ILE A 7 -3.26 4.96 14.18
C ILE A 7 -4.59 4.24 14.10
N LEU A 8 -5.41 4.60 13.13
CA LEU A 8 -6.63 3.87 12.79
C LEU A 8 -6.43 3.20 11.44
N ASN A 9 -6.21 1.89 11.49
CA ASN A 9 -6.03 1.06 10.30
C ASN A 9 -7.38 0.63 9.74
N LEU A 10 -7.61 0.87 8.45
CA LEU A 10 -8.85 0.56 7.75
C LEU A 10 -8.58 -0.52 6.70
N PRO A 11 -8.63 -1.81 7.08
CA PRO A 11 -8.24 -2.87 6.18
C PRO A 11 -9.32 -3.21 5.15
N ALA A 12 -8.92 -3.41 3.90
CA ALA A 12 -9.69 -4.20 2.94
C ALA A 12 -9.24 -5.67 3.09
N THR A 13 -9.62 -6.30 4.22
CA THR A 13 -9.21 -7.68 4.57
C THR A 13 -9.59 -8.70 3.50
N VAL A 14 -10.70 -8.45 2.81
CA VAL A 14 -11.03 -9.05 1.52
C VAL A 14 -11.36 -7.90 0.60
N GLU A 15 -10.73 -7.85 -0.57
CA GLU A 15 -11.07 -6.88 -1.59
C GLU A 15 -12.44 -7.24 -2.21
N VAL A 16 -13.51 -6.51 -1.87
CA VAL A 16 -14.89 -6.85 -2.29
C VAL A 16 -15.50 -5.90 -3.33
N ALA A 17 -14.86 -4.76 -3.57
CA ALA A 17 -15.36 -3.70 -4.45
C ALA A 17 -14.25 -3.18 -5.38
N THR A 18 -14.59 -2.25 -6.28
CA THR A 18 -13.59 -1.54 -7.08
C THR A 18 -12.83 -0.52 -6.23
N PRO A 19 -11.59 -0.16 -6.60
CA PRO A 19 -10.71 0.66 -5.76
C PRO A 19 -11.26 2.06 -5.49
N ASN A 20 -12.06 2.63 -6.40
CA ASN A 20 -12.71 3.92 -6.18
C ASN A 20 -13.72 3.89 -5.01
N ILE A 21 -14.42 2.76 -4.80
CA ILE A 21 -15.36 2.62 -3.67
C ILE A 21 -14.58 2.59 -2.34
N TYR A 22 -13.42 1.94 -2.31
CA TYR A 22 -12.55 1.97 -1.15
C TYR A 22 -12.06 3.40 -0.86
N ALA A 23 -11.64 4.14 -1.88
CA ALA A 23 -11.23 5.54 -1.74
C ALA A 23 -12.38 6.44 -1.20
N ASP A 24 -13.60 6.27 -1.70
CA ASP A 24 -14.78 6.98 -1.19
C ASP A 24 -15.00 6.71 0.30
N GLN A 25 -14.79 5.45 0.74
CA GLN A 25 -14.90 5.08 2.16
C GLN A 25 -13.80 5.73 3.02
N ILE A 26 -12.57 5.81 2.51
CA ILE A 26 -11.45 6.48 3.19
C ILE A 26 -11.72 7.99 3.31
N GLU A 27 -12.11 8.65 2.22
CA GLU A 27 -12.43 10.08 2.22
C GLU A 27 -13.59 10.38 3.17
N TRP A 28 -14.64 9.55 3.12
CA TRP A 28 -15.77 9.67 4.02
C TRP A 28 -15.35 9.51 5.47
N PHE A 29 -14.59 8.46 5.82
CA PHE A 29 -14.11 8.24 7.18
C PHE A 29 -13.25 9.42 7.66
N GLY A 30 -12.31 9.88 6.84
CA GLY A 30 -11.42 10.99 7.18
C GLY A 30 -12.15 12.31 7.40
N ARG A 31 -13.26 12.55 6.70
CA ARG A 31 -14.12 13.73 6.88
C ARG A 31 -15.03 13.66 8.11
N HIS A 32 -15.42 12.46 8.54
CA HIS A 32 -16.45 12.27 9.56
C HIS A 32 -15.91 11.83 10.92
N ILE A 33 -14.66 11.40 11.01
CA ILE A 33 -14.05 11.04 12.28
C ILE A 33 -13.83 12.26 13.18
N THR A 34 -14.22 12.14 14.45
CA THR A 34 -13.91 13.16 15.46
C THR A 34 -12.42 13.21 15.75
N ARG A 35 -11.86 14.42 15.96
CA ARG A 35 -10.42 14.63 16.26
C ARG A 35 -9.49 14.14 15.14
N ARG A 36 -9.82 14.43 13.87
CA ARG A 36 -9.02 14.05 12.68
C ARG A 36 -7.53 14.45 12.78
N ASP A 37 -7.23 15.55 13.45
CA ASP A 37 -5.87 16.05 13.70
C ASP A 37 -5.06 15.17 14.67
N SER A 38 -5.75 14.36 15.48
CA SER A 38 -5.20 13.41 16.46
C SER A 38 -5.03 11.99 15.91
N VAL A 39 -5.32 11.76 14.63
CA VAL A 39 -5.39 10.44 14.00
C VAL A 39 -4.45 10.36 12.80
N LEU A 40 -3.81 9.21 12.61
CA LEU A 40 -3.21 8.77 11.36
C LEU A 40 -4.11 7.68 10.74
N ILE A 41 -4.67 7.95 9.58
CA ILE A 41 -5.47 6.97 8.83
C ILE A 41 -4.51 6.06 8.07
N SER A 42 -4.54 4.77 8.37
CA SER A 42 -3.68 3.77 7.75
C SER A 42 -4.49 2.90 6.80
N LEU A 43 -3.98 2.70 5.59
CA LEU A 43 -4.51 1.79 4.58
C LEU A 43 -3.85 0.42 4.74
N HIS A 44 -4.65 -0.64 4.61
CA HIS A 44 -4.16 -2.02 4.55
C HIS A 44 -5.00 -2.78 3.54
N THR A 45 -4.58 -2.76 2.28
CA THR A 45 -5.35 -3.36 1.18
C THR A 45 -4.79 -4.73 0.84
N HIS A 46 -5.69 -5.71 0.68
CA HIS A 46 -5.38 -7.00 0.06
C HIS A 46 -5.69 -6.93 -1.43
N ASN A 47 -5.30 -7.97 -2.17
CA ASN A 47 -5.33 -7.96 -3.63
C ASN A 47 -6.33 -8.98 -4.21
N ASP A 48 -7.40 -9.37 -3.49
CA ASP A 48 -8.34 -10.43 -3.89
C ASP A 48 -9.00 -10.20 -5.28
N ARG A 49 -9.09 -8.94 -5.74
CA ARG A 49 -9.61 -8.55 -7.06
C ARG A 49 -8.52 -7.96 -7.97
N GLY A 50 -7.25 -8.05 -7.58
CA GLY A 50 -6.10 -7.59 -8.35
C GLY A 50 -5.95 -6.07 -8.38
N THR A 51 -6.62 -5.33 -7.48
CA THR A 51 -6.60 -3.86 -7.49
C THR A 51 -6.05 -3.24 -6.19
N GLY A 52 -5.31 -4.00 -5.37
CA GLY A 52 -4.78 -3.52 -4.09
C GLY A 52 -3.89 -2.28 -4.19
N VAL A 53 -3.03 -2.22 -5.23
CA VAL A 53 -2.21 -1.02 -5.52
C VAL A 53 -3.09 0.19 -5.86
N ALA A 54 -4.08 0.00 -6.74
CA ALA A 54 -5.00 1.08 -7.12
C ALA A 54 -5.83 1.56 -5.91
N ALA A 55 -6.31 0.64 -5.08
CA ALA A 55 -7.05 0.98 -3.86
C ALA A 55 -6.18 1.80 -2.88
N THR A 56 -4.91 1.44 -2.74
CA THR A 56 -3.95 2.20 -1.93
C THR A 56 -3.70 3.61 -2.48
N GLU A 57 -3.41 3.74 -3.78
CA GLU A 57 -3.13 5.05 -4.39
C GLU A 57 -4.33 5.99 -4.33
N LEU A 58 -5.53 5.48 -4.66
CA LEU A 58 -6.76 6.26 -4.54
C LEU A 58 -7.06 6.60 -3.07
N GLY A 59 -6.81 5.68 -2.13
CA GLY A 59 -6.96 5.91 -0.70
C GLY A 59 -6.00 6.99 -0.15
N LEU A 60 -4.77 7.05 -0.67
CA LEU A 60 -3.82 8.12 -0.36
C LEU A 60 -4.34 9.47 -0.87
N MET A 61 -4.82 9.53 -2.11
CA MET A 61 -5.45 10.74 -2.64
C MET A 61 -6.71 11.17 -1.88
N ALA A 62 -7.44 10.21 -1.31
CA ALA A 62 -8.60 10.43 -0.44
C ALA A 62 -8.25 10.99 0.96
N GLY A 63 -6.96 11.09 1.30
CA GLY A 63 -6.50 11.73 2.54
C GLY A 63 -6.09 10.76 3.64
N ALA A 64 -5.70 9.53 3.29
CA ALA A 64 -4.98 8.64 4.21
C ALA A 64 -3.53 9.11 4.45
N ASP A 65 -2.97 8.71 5.59
CA ASP A 65 -1.67 9.19 6.07
C ASP A 65 -0.59 8.09 6.03
N ARG A 66 -0.99 6.82 5.97
CA ARG A 66 -0.07 5.66 6.13
C ARG A 66 -0.52 4.47 5.29
N VAL A 67 0.44 3.66 4.84
CA VAL A 67 0.20 2.41 4.10
C VAL A 67 0.86 1.25 4.84
N GLU A 68 0.13 0.14 4.97
CA GLU A 68 0.65 -1.17 5.35
C GLU A 68 0.63 -2.10 4.14
N GLY A 69 1.73 -2.81 3.92
CA GLY A 69 1.88 -3.72 2.79
C GLY A 69 3.10 -4.62 2.96
N CYS A 70 3.47 -5.32 1.90
CA CYS A 70 4.66 -6.16 1.85
C CYS A 70 5.48 -5.88 0.60
N LEU A 71 6.79 -6.14 0.65
CA LEU A 71 7.63 -6.13 -0.55
C LEU A 71 7.16 -7.22 -1.51
N PHE A 72 7.00 -6.87 -2.78
CA PHE A 72 6.50 -7.73 -3.86
C PHE A 72 5.13 -8.37 -3.56
N GLY A 73 4.32 -7.71 -2.72
CA GLY A 73 2.92 -8.08 -2.49
C GLY A 73 2.70 -9.39 -1.76
N ASN A 74 3.67 -9.88 -0.96
CA ASN A 74 3.46 -11.10 -0.17
C ASN A 74 2.34 -10.91 0.88
N GLY A 75 1.66 -11.99 1.26
CA GLY A 75 0.57 -11.97 2.24
C GLY A 75 -0.36 -13.18 2.11
N GLU A 76 -1.46 -13.17 2.86
CA GLU A 76 -2.46 -14.24 2.77
C GLU A 76 -3.16 -14.23 1.39
N ARG A 77 -3.45 -15.41 0.84
CA ARG A 77 -4.16 -15.60 -0.43
C ARG A 77 -3.51 -14.86 -1.61
N THR A 78 -4.10 -13.73 -2.03
CA THR A 78 -3.65 -12.90 -3.15
C THR A 78 -2.61 -11.85 -2.74
N GLY A 79 -2.33 -11.75 -1.43
CA GLY A 79 -1.28 -10.91 -0.89
C GLY A 79 -1.74 -9.54 -0.43
N ASN A 80 -0.85 -8.86 0.29
CA ASN A 80 -1.02 -7.45 0.63
C ASN A 80 -0.66 -6.57 -0.58
N VAL A 81 -0.95 -5.26 -0.50
CA VAL A 81 -0.40 -4.30 -1.45
C VAL A 81 1.12 -4.37 -1.52
N ASP A 82 1.65 -4.30 -2.74
CA ASP A 82 3.08 -4.28 -2.99
C ASP A 82 3.68 -2.89 -2.72
N LEU A 83 4.49 -2.80 -1.68
CA LEU A 83 5.18 -1.56 -1.29
C LEU A 83 6.22 -1.10 -2.32
N VAL A 84 6.83 -2.03 -3.06
CA VAL A 84 7.79 -1.69 -4.12
C VAL A 84 7.06 -1.00 -5.26
N THR A 85 5.95 -1.57 -5.71
CA THR A 85 5.11 -0.98 -6.76
C THR A 85 4.60 0.41 -6.35
N VAL A 86 4.04 0.57 -5.15
CA VAL A 86 3.51 1.88 -4.69
C VAL A 86 4.63 2.93 -4.61
N ALA A 87 5.79 2.58 -4.06
CA ALA A 87 6.91 3.51 -3.93
C ALA A 87 7.49 3.93 -5.29
N LEU A 88 7.66 2.98 -6.22
CA LEU A 88 8.20 3.29 -7.55
C LEU A 88 7.16 3.98 -8.45
N ASN A 89 5.86 3.76 -8.22
CA ASN A 89 4.81 4.57 -8.84
C ASN A 89 4.92 6.05 -8.42
N LEU A 90 5.19 6.35 -7.14
CA LEU A 90 5.49 7.73 -6.71
C LEU A 90 6.75 8.27 -7.38
N TYR A 91 7.83 7.49 -7.38
CA TYR A 91 9.11 7.89 -7.98
C TYR A 91 8.97 8.24 -9.47
N THR A 92 8.26 7.43 -10.24
CA THR A 92 8.04 7.68 -11.68
C THR A 92 7.15 8.90 -11.96
N GLN A 93 6.39 9.38 -10.97
CA GLN A 93 5.66 10.65 -11.02
C GLN A 93 6.48 11.84 -10.47
N GLY A 94 7.77 11.64 -10.15
CA GLY A 94 8.65 12.68 -9.63
C GLY A 94 8.48 12.98 -8.14
N ILE A 95 7.81 12.10 -7.38
CA ILE A 95 7.63 12.22 -5.94
C ILE A 95 8.63 11.28 -5.25
N ASN A 96 9.45 11.81 -4.33
CA ASN A 96 10.38 10.99 -3.55
C ASN A 96 9.59 10.05 -2.61
N PRO A 97 9.71 8.72 -2.74
CA PRO A 97 8.99 7.79 -1.86
C PRO A 97 9.62 7.64 -0.47
N GLU A 98 10.77 8.29 -0.20
CA GLU A 98 11.55 8.15 1.05
C GLU A 98 12.03 6.71 1.32
N LEU A 99 12.03 5.87 0.28
CA LEU A 99 12.52 4.50 0.29
C LEU A 99 13.57 4.33 -0.81
N ASP A 100 14.64 3.61 -0.50
CA ASP A 100 15.73 3.35 -1.44
C ASP A 100 15.51 2.00 -2.16
N PHE A 101 15.24 2.08 -3.46
CA PHE A 101 15.13 0.93 -4.36
C PHE A 101 16.16 1.00 -5.50
N SER A 102 17.29 1.68 -5.28
CA SER A 102 18.38 1.77 -6.27
C SER A 102 19.01 0.41 -6.61
N ASP A 103 19.01 -0.54 -5.66
CA ASP A 103 19.39 -1.95 -5.84
C ASP A 103 18.16 -2.87 -5.70
N ILE A 104 17.22 -2.77 -6.66
CA ILE A 104 15.98 -3.55 -6.62
C ILE A 104 16.23 -5.06 -6.76
N ASP A 105 17.28 -5.47 -7.46
CA ASP A 105 17.67 -6.88 -7.61
C ASP A 105 18.18 -7.46 -6.28
N GLY A 106 18.96 -6.69 -5.52
CA GLY A 106 19.34 -7.02 -4.16
C GLY A 106 18.12 -7.20 -3.24
N VAL A 107 17.14 -6.31 -3.34
CA VAL A 107 15.86 -6.41 -2.60
C VAL A 107 15.09 -7.66 -3.01
N ARG A 108 14.94 -7.93 -4.32
CA ARG A 108 14.29 -9.16 -4.84
C ARG A 108 14.93 -10.40 -4.26
N LYS A 109 16.25 -10.50 -4.33
CA LYS A 109 16.99 -11.66 -3.83
C LYS A 109 16.71 -11.91 -2.33
N VAL A 110 16.79 -10.87 -1.50
CA VAL A 110 16.51 -11.01 -0.06
C VAL A 110 15.06 -11.43 0.19
N VAL A 111 14.09 -10.87 -0.54
CA VAL A 111 12.68 -11.23 -0.36
C VAL A 111 12.40 -12.67 -0.79
N GLU A 112 12.94 -13.13 -1.92
CA GLU A 112 12.82 -14.52 -2.37
C GLU A 112 13.48 -15.49 -1.36
N GLU A 113 14.64 -15.12 -0.81
CA GLU A 113 15.32 -15.89 0.24
C GLU A 113 14.50 -15.95 1.54
N CYS A 114 13.86 -14.86 1.97
CA CYS A 114 13.03 -14.86 3.18
C CYS A 114 11.70 -15.60 3.00
N ASN A 115 11.03 -15.39 1.86
CA ASN A 115 9.67 -15.90 1.64
C ASN A 115 9.67 -17.32 1.07
N GLN A 116 10.76 -17.77 0.45
CA GLN A 116 10.83 -19.02 -0.31
C GLN A 116 9.78 -19.09 -1.44
N ILE A 117 9.38 -17.92 -1.95
CA ILE A 117 8.40 -17.73 -3.03
C ILE A 117 9.07 -16.81 -4.07
N PRO A 118 9.11 -17.20 -5.35
CA PRO A 118 9.72 -16.38 -6.40
C PRO A 118 8.87 -15.15 -6.73
N VAL A 119 9.52 -14.06 -7.13
CA VAL A 119 8.83 -12.90 -7.71
C VAL A 119 8.44 -13.22 -9.15
N HIS A 120 7.23 -12.84 -9.56
CA HIS A 120 6.73 -13.17 -10.89
C HIS A 120 7.55 -12.45 -12.01
N PRO A 121 7.81 -13.08 -13.16
CA PRO A 121 8.59 -12.46 -14.26
C PRO A 121 7.97 -11.19 -14.85
N ARG A 122 6.68 -10.92 -14.60
CA ARG A 122 6.00 -9.67 -15.02
C ARG A 122 5.61 -8.78 -13.85
N HIS A 123 6.20 -9.01 -12.68
CA HIS A 123 5.96 -8.17 -11.52
C HIS A 123 6.45 -6.75 -11.82
N PRO A 124 5.66 -5.69 -11.55
CA PRO A 124 6.08 -4.32 -11.86
C PRO A 124 7.49 -4.00 -11.37
N TYR A 125 8.25 -3.29 -12.19
CA TYR A 125 9.63 -2.82 -11.94
C TYR A 125 10.75 -3.87 -11.86
N VAL A 126 10.46 -5.10 -11.43
CA VAL A 126 11.50 -6.10 -11.08
C VAL A 126 11.39 -7.44 -11.82
N GLY A 127 10.32 -7.63 -12.58
CA GLY A 127 10.15 -8.82 -13.42
C GLY A 127 11.28 -8.98 -14.45
N GLU A 128 11.59 -10.23 -14.81
CA GLU A 128 12.62 -10.60 -15.80
C GLU A 128 12.37 -10.10 -17.23
#